data_AF-A0A0M2LY43-F1
#
_entry.id   AF-A0A0M2LY43-F1
#
_cell.length_a   1.000
_cell.length_b   1.000
_cell.length_c   1.000
_cell.angle_alpha   90.00
_cell.angle_beta   90.00
_cell.angle_gamma   90.00
#
_symmetry.space_group_name_H-M   'P 1'
#
loop_
_entity.id
_entity.type
_entity.pdbx_description
1 polymer ?
#
loop_
_entity_poly.entity_id
_entity_poly.type
_entity_poly.pdbx_seq_one_letter_code
_entity_poly.pdbx_strand_id
1 'polypeptide(L)'
;MNLTNDNMDMAWRSFNLNAPYVVLECSGVVDTIGILHSNGRDGDTVRIRAANSVNEALTAPVWDSGELPAYVGALREPYTPKTLIDVPSVTATYWRFDFSFPSHPAGQVEVSRIVMGERFVIGSGIDYEWSKGVIDDSPITSGPNYEDVQEYTSRPRVKATFGQMEEAMFNELDAFMMRVGTKQPVLFAPEPDNLDSVQQWTVYGRVKVLFEGMNLFHNLWESDIEVVGLKA
;
A
#
# COMPACT_ATOMS: atom_id res chain seq x y z
N MET A 1 0.37 3.61 18.08
CA MET A 1 -0.62 4.24 17.17
C MET A 1 -1.05 3.16 16.20
N ASN A 2 -2.35 2.92 16.01
CA ASN A 2 -2.85 1.78 15.22
C ASN A 2 -2.39 1.83 13.76
N LEU A 3 -2.33 3.04 13.20
CA LEU A 3 -1.88 3.32 11.84
C LEU A 3 -0.40 3.01 11.55
N THR A 4 0.39 2.67 12.58
CA THR A 4 1.80 2.24 12.43
C THR A 4 2.04 0.78 12.82
N ASN A 5 0.99 0.04 13.24
CA ASN A 5 1.06 -1.41 13.51
C ASN A 5 0.77 -2.26 12.26
N ASP A 6 1.54 -3.33 12.05
CA ASP A 6 1.38 -4.24 10.92
C ASP A 6 0.16 -5.18 11.05
N ASN A 7 -0.55 -5.14 12.18
CA ASN A 7 -1.85 -5.80 12.32
C ASN A 7 -2.94 -4.97 11.62
N MET A 8 -3.51 -5.52 10.53
CA MET A 8 -4.50 -4.82 9.71
C MET A 8 -5.89 -4.69 10.36
N ASP A 9 -6.18 -5.48 11.39
CA ASP A 9 -7.41 -5.37 12.18
C ASP A 9 -7.43 -4.13 13.08
N MET A 10 -6.26 -3.50 13.30
CA MET A 10 -6.14 -2.30 14.11
C MET A 10 -6.39 -1.06 13.24
N ALA A 11 -7.65 -0.68 13.09
CA ALA A 11 -8.02 0.54 12.39
C ALA A 11 -8.05 1.79 13.28
N TRP A 12 -7.78 2.94 12.66
CA TRP A 12 -8.24 4.22 13.18
C TRP A 12 -9.68 4.44 12.75
N ARG A 13 -10.52 4.89 13.68
CA ARG A 13 -11.93 5.17 13.45
C ARG A 13 -12.29 6.55 13.97
N SER A 14 -13.06 7.29 13.18
CA SER A 14 -13.75 8.49 13.62
C SER A 14 -15.26 8.32 13.45
N PHE A 15 -15.99 8.45 14.56
CA PHE A 15 -17.46 8.49 14.56
C PHE A 15 -18.01 9.87 14.16
N ASN A 16 -17.14 10.88 14.09
CA ASN A 16 -17.50 12.16 13.50
C ASN A 16 -17.25 12.10 11.99
N LEU A 17 -18.32 12.24 11.20
CA LEU A 17 -18.25 12.30 9.74
C LEU A 17 -18.03 13.74 9.21
N ASN A 18 -18.14 14.76 10.07
CA ASN A 18 -17.90 16.14 9.70
C ASN A 18 -16.38 16.43 9.74
N ALA A 19 -15.73 16.21 8.60
CA ALA A 19 -14.32 16.49 8.33
C ALA A 19 -13.32 15.90 9.35
N PRO A 20 -13.38 14.58 9.64
CA PRO A 20 -12.35 13.95 10.46
C PRO A 20 -10.99 13.99 9.76
N TYR A 21 -9.93 14.10 10.56
CA TYR A 21 -8.56 14.16 10.04
C TYR A 21 -7.57 13.39 10.92
N VAL A 22 -6.45 13.02 10.30
CA VAL A 22 -5.26 12.45 10.95
C VAL A 22 -4.06 13.30 10.59
N VAL A 23 -3.13 13.48 11.53
CA VAL A 23 -1.82 14.09 11.28
C VAL A 23 -0.74 13.07 11.56
N LEU A 24 0.17 12.89 10.61
CA LEU A 24 1.36 12.06 10.72
C LEU A 24 2.61 12.92 10.58
N GLU A 25 3.69 12.49 11.21
CA GLU A 25 5.01 13.12 11.08
C GLU A 25 5.89 12.26 10.17
N CYS A 26 6.52 12.88 9.18
CA CYS A 26 7.54 12.28 8.33
C CYS A 26 8.51 13.39 7.92
N SER A 27 9.80 13.25 8.20
CA SER A 27 10.80 14.25 7.79
C SER A 27 11.49 13.91 6.46
N GLY A 28 11.18 12.75 5.88
CA GLY A 28 11.74 12.31 4.60
C GLY A 28 11.06 12.96 3.39
N VAL A 29 11.61 12.69 2.21
CA VAL A 29 10.94 12.96 0.94
C VAL A 29 9.74 12.02 0.80
N VAL A 30 8.62 12.55 0.35
CA VAL A 30 7.40 11.79 0.04
C VAL A 30 6.99 12.10 -1.39
N ASP A 31 6.91 11.06 -2.21
CA ASP A 31 6.39 11.13 -3.59
C ASP A 31 5.23 10.16 -3.84
N THR A 32 4.95 9.27 -2.88
CA THR A 32 3.84 8.32 -2.93
C THR A 32 3.18 8.21 -1.57
N ILE A 33 1.85 8.18 -1.59
CA ILE A 33 1.01 7.96 -0.43
C ILE A 33 -0.01 6.86 -0.76
N GLY A 34 -0.15 5.89 0.15
CA GLY A 34 -1.18 4.87 0.14
C GLY A 34 -2.05 4.93 1.39
N ILE A 35 -3.34 5.20 1.25
CA ILE A 35 -4.34 5.01 2.32
C ILE A 35 -4.99 3.66 2.07
N LEU A 36 -4.81 2.71 2.97
CA LEU A 36 -5.14 1.30 2.73
C LEU A 36 -6.21 0.81 3.69
N HIS A 37 -7.08 -0.07 3.18
CA HIS A 37 -8.16 -0.69 3.94
C HIS A 37 -9.04 0.38 4.60
N SER A 38 -9.38 1.41 3.82
CA SER A 38 -10.39 2.37 4.25
C SER A 38 -11.79 1.82 3.94
N ASN A 39 -12.80 2.33 4.62
CA ASN A 39 -14.20 2.06 4.27
C ASN A 39 -14.76 3.04 3.21
N GLY A 40 -13.90 3.77 2.50
CA GLY A 40 -14.31 4.79 1.54
C GLY A 40 -15.14 4.23 0.39
N ARG A 41 -16.16 4.98 -0.02
CA ARG A 41 -17.10 4.63 -1.09
C ARG A 41 -16.85 5.47 -2.34
N ASP A 42 -17.54 5.09 -3.41
CA ASP A 42 -17.63 5.97 -4.57
C ASP A 42 -18.29 7.29 -4.13
N GLY A 43 -17.71 8.42 -4.55
CA GLY A 43 -18.10 9.76 -4.14
C GLY A 43 -17.53 10.27 -2.81
N ASP A 44 -16.96 9.41 -1.96
CA ASP A 44 -16.19 9.86 -0.79
C ASP A 44 -14.85 10.46 -1.26
N THR A 45 -14.34 11.46 -0.52
CA THR A 45 -13.09 12.12 -0.89
C THR A 45 -12.09 12.18 0.26
N VAL A 46 -10.82 12.32 -0.12
CA VAL A 46 -9.70 12.57 0.77
C VAL A 46 -8.91 13.77 0.29
N ARG A 47 -8.35 14.54 1.21
CA ARG A 47 -7.44 15.65 0.91
C ARG A 47 -6.21 15.54 1.79
N ILE A 48 -5.05 15.73 1.19
CA ILE A 48 -3.76 15.62 1.85
C ILE A 48 -3.04 16.95 1.80
N ARG A 49 -2.54 17.37 2.95
CA ARG A 49 -1.85 18.65 3.14
C ARG A 49 -0.53 18.44 3.84
N ALA A 50 0.54 18.92 3.23
CA ALA A 50 1.90 18.83 3.76
C ALA A 50 2.35 20.21 4.26
N ALA A 51 2.95 20.27 5.44
CA ALA A 51 3.43 21.53 6.03
C ALA A 51 4.62 21.32 6.97
N ASN A 52 5.32 22.42 7.30
CA ASN A 52 6.45 22.40 8.23
C ASN A 52 6.04 22.67 9.68
N SER A 53 4.77 23.02 9.91
CA SER A 53 4.16 23.11 11.23
C SER A 53 2.70 22.65 11.21
N VAL A 54 2.18 22.25 12.37
CA VAL A 54 0.78 21.83 12.54
C VAL A 54 -0.20 22.94 12.12
N ASN A 55 0.13 24.20 12.40
CA ASN A 55 -0.75 25.33 12.08
C ASN A 55 -0.76 25.64 10.58
N GLU A 56 0.39 25.53 9.90
CA GLU A 56 0.48 25.71 8.45
C GLU A 56 -0.30 24.64 7.69
N ALA A 57 -0.42 23.42 8.23
CA ALA A 57 -1.26 22.36 7.63
C ALA A 57 -2.75 22.76 7.55
N LEU A 58 -3.20 23.77 8.31
CA LEU A 58 -4.54 24.33 8.24
C LEU A 58 -4.67 25.50 7.26
N THR A 59 -3.66 26.37 7.20
CA THR A 59 -3.81 27.73 6.63
C THR A 59 -2.92 28.02 5.44
N ALA A 60 -1.76 27.39 5.35
CA ALA A 60 -0.75 27.64 4.32
C ALA A 60 0.12 26.39 4.10
N PRO A 61 -0.45 25.28 3.60
CA PRO A 61 0.33 24.08 3.36
C PRO A 61 1.35 24.33 2.23
N VAL A 62 2.51 23.70 2.35
CA VAL A 62 3.56 23.70 1.32
C VAL A 62 3.07 22.94 0.08
N TRP A 63 2.25 21.92 0.29
CA TRP A 63 1.59 21.17 -0.76
C TRP A 63 0.19 20.74 -0.33
N ASP A 64 -0.75 20.77 -1.28
CA ASP A 64 -2.14 20.40 -1.08
C ASP A 64 -2.62 19.60 -2.29
N SER A 65 -3.18 18.42 -2.06
CA SER A 65 -3.69 17.56 -3.12
C SER A 65 -4.99 18.08 -3.76
N GLY A 66 -5.70 18.99 -3.10
CA GLY A 66 -7.12 19.18 -3.35
C GLY A 66 -7.95 17.96 -2.94
N GLU A 67 -9.23 17.95 -3.29
CA GLU A 67 -10.10 16.79 -3.05
C GLU A 67 -9.82 15.71 -4.09
N LEU A 68 -9.40 14.54 -3.62
CA LEU A 68 -9.18 13.35 -4.40
C LEU A 68 -10.22 12.28 -4.03
N PRO A 69 -10.64 11.43 -4.97
CA PRO A 69 -11.57 10.35 -4.65
C PRO A 69 -10.96 9.36 -3.65
N ALA A 70 -11.77 8.80 -2.75
CA ALA A 70 -11.32 7.85 -1.73
C ALA A 70 -10.75 6.55 -2.35
N TYR A 71 -11.19 6.19 -3.55
CA TYR A 71 -10.51 5.22 -4.40
C TYR A 71 -10.79 5.55 -5.87
N VAL A 72 -9.91 5.07 -6.74
CA VAL A 72 -10.12 5.08 -8.19
C VAL A 72 -10.19 3.64 -8.70
N GLY A 73 -10.90 3.45 -9.81
CA GLY A 73 -10.94 2.15 -10.47
C GLY A 73 -12.06 1.23 -10.00
N ALA A 74 -12.05 0.00 -10.51
CA ALA A 74 -13.05 -0.99 -10.15
C ALA A 74 -12.72 -1.61 -8.79
N LEU A 75 -13.59 -1.44 -7.79
CA LEU A 75 -13.54 -2.18 -6.54
C LEU A 75 -14.33 -3.49 -6.67
N ARG A 76 -13.74 -4.62 -6.27
CA ARG A 76 -14.40 -5.93 -6.30
C ARG A 76 -14.24 -6.59 -4.94
N GLU A 77 -15.31 -7.17 -4.41
CA GLU A 77 -15.22 -8.02 -3.22
C GLU A 77 -14.28 -9.22 -3.49
N PRO A 78 -13.47 -9.66 -2.50
CA PRO A 78 -13.37 -9.18 -1.11
C PRO A 78 -12.31 -8.08 -0.88
N TYR A 79 -11.87 -7.38 -1.93
CA TYR A 79 -10.83 -6.36 -1.80
C TYR A 79 -11.37 -5.08 -1.15
N THR A 80 -10.54 -4.45 -0.33
CA THR A 80 -10.84 -3.17 0.30
C THR A 80 -10.31 -1.98 -0.52
N PRO A 81 -10.96 -0.81 -0.41
CA PRO A 81 -10.50 0.44 -1.00
C PRO A 81 -9.05 0.79 -0.62
N LYS A 82 -8.31 1.25 -1.64
CA LYS A 82 -6.97 1.83 -1.52
C LYS A 82 -6.95 3.17 -2.25
N THR A 83 -6.59 4.22 -1.54
CA THR A 83 -6.23 5.49 -2.17
C THR A 83 -4.75 5.48 -2.45
N LEU A 84 -4.35 5.54 -3.72
CA LEU A 84 -2.95 5.69 -4.13
C LEU A 84 -2.78 7.08 -4.73
N ILE A 85 -1.83 7.84 -4.20
CA ILE A 85 -1.63 9.24 -4.57
C ILE A 85 -0.16 9.46 -4.91
N ASP A 86 0.04 9.99 -6.09
CA ASP A 86 1.33 10.46 -6.56
C ASP A 86 1.52 11.93 -6.16
N VAL A 87 2.59 12.18 -5.41
CA VAL A 87 2.95 13.49 -4.86
C VAL A 87 4.16 14.02 -5.64
N PRO A 88 4.21 15.31 -6.01
CA PRO A 88 5.37 15.91 -6.68
C PRO A 88 6.53 16.09 -5.69
N SER A 89 7.19 14.98 -5.31
CA SER A 89 8.33 14.86 -4.40
C SER A 89 8.46 16.01 -3.40
N VAL A 90 7.75 15.90 -2.27
CA VAL A 90 7.66 16.97 -1.25
C VAL A 90 8.40 16.56 0.01
N THR A 91 9.16 17.49 0.58
CA THR A 91 9.76 17.38 1.92
C THR A 91 9.03 18.31 2.86
N ALA A 92 8.32 17.76 3.84
CA ALA A 92 7.57 18.50 4.85
C ALA A 92 7.43 17.63 6.09
N THR A 93 7.43 18.22 7.29
CA THR A 93 7.40 17.44 8.55
C THR A 93 6.03 16.89 8.89
N TYR A 94 4.96 17.64 8.64
CA TYR A 94 3.59 17.32 9.03
C TYR A 94 2.73 17.02 7.82
N TRP A 95 2.07 15.86 7.84
CA TRP A 95 1.18 15.38 6.80
C TRP A 95 -0.21 15.19 7.39
N ARG A 96 -1.15 16.01 6.93
CA ARG A 96 -2.54 15.95 7.34
C ARG A 96 -3.37 15.26 6.28
N PHE A 97 -4.22 14.34 6.72
CA PHE A 97 -5.15 13.57 5.91
C PHE A 97 -6.56 13.92 6.36
N ASP A 98 -7.31 14.60 5.51
CA ASP A 98 -8.70 14.94 5.73
C ASP A 98 -9.60 13.97 4.97
N PHE A 99 -10.63 13.47 5.64
CA PHE A 99 -11.60 12.55 5.05
C PHE A 99 -12.96 13.23 4.99
N SER A 100 -13.61 13.16 3.83
CA SER A 100 -14.97 13.68 3.62
C SER A 100 -15.86 12.54 3.17
N PHE A 101 -16.43 11.82 4.14
CA PHE A 101 -17.28 10.64 3.91
C PHE A 101 -18.73 10.96 4.37
N PRO A 102 -19.41 11.93 3.71
CA PRO A 102 -20.70 12.42 4.17
C PRO A 102 -21.74 11.31 4.16
N SER A 103 -22.51 11.21 5.24
CA SER A 103 -23.62 10.25 5.37
C SER A 103 -23.22 8.78 5.23
N HIS A 104 -21.93 8.42 5.41
CA HIS A 104 -21.45 7.04 5.28
C HIS A 104 -22.27 6.06 6.15
N PRO A 105 -22.99 5.07 5.57
CA PRO A 105 -23.87 4.14 6.30
C PRO A 105 -23.30 3.39 7.51
N ALA A 106 -21.97 3.24 7.63
CA ALA A 106 -21.38 2.67 8.84
C ALA A 106 -21.34 3.65 10.03
N GLY A 107 -21.69 4.93 9.82
CA GLY A 107 -21.64 5.99 10.84
C GLY A 107 -20.22 6.39 11.27
N GLN A 108 -19.19 5.89 10.58
CA GLN A 108 -17.78 6.13 10.90
C GLN A 108 -16.92 6.18 9.64
N VAL A 109 -15.82 6.94 9.72
CA VAL A 109 -14.66 6.81 8.83
C VAL A 109 -13.71 5.79 9.44
N GLU A 110 -13.25 4.84 8.65
CA GLU A 110 -12.30 3.81 9.06
C GLU A 110 -11.13 3.76 8.08
N VAL A 111 -9.91 3.69 8.62
CA VAL A 111 -8.66 3.52 7.88
C VAL A 111 -7.73 2.63 8.69
N SER A 112 -7.27 1.50 8.12
CA SER A 112 -6.30 0.64 8.82
C SER A 112 -4.86 1.11 8.66
N ARG A 113 -4.49 1.65 7.50
CA ARG A 113 -3.09 2.02 7.25
C ARG A 113 -2.92 3.25 6.37
N ILE A 114 -1.90 4.02 6.69
CA ILE A 114 -1.35 5.05 5.81
C ILE A 114 0.13 4.71 5.61
N VAL A 115 0.54 4.60 4.35
CA VAL A 115 1.92 4.42 3.91
C VAL A 115 2.32 5.68 3.16
N MET A 116 3.46 6.26 3.47
CA MET A 116 3.99 7.43 2.76
C MET A 116 5.51 7.35 2.71
N GLY A 117 6.09 7.76 1.59
CA GLY A 117 7.54 7.78 1.41
C GLY A 117 7.91 8.02 -0.03
N GLU A 118 9.19 7.80 -0.32
CA GLU A 118 9.75 7.79 -1.65
C GLU A 118 9.57 6.40 -2.29
N ARG A 119 9.05 6.38 -3.51
CA ARG A 119 8.82 5.16 -4.28
C ARG A 119 10.12 4.71 -4.94
N PHE A 120 10.25 3.40 -5.08
CA PHE A 120 11.30 2.81 -5.90
C PHE A 120 10.67 2.29 -7.19
N VAL A 121 11.09 2.84 -8.34
CA VAL A 121 10.56 2.45 -9.66
C VAL A 121 11.61 1.64 -10.41
N ILE A 122 11.24 0.42 -10.80
CA ILE A 122 12.09 -0.40 -11.66
C ILE A 122 12.00 0.16 -13.09
N GLY A 123 13.08 0.80 -13.54
CA GLY A 123 13.13 1.50 -14.84
C GLY A 123 12.98 0.60 -16.07
N SER A 124 13.40 -0.67 -15.97
CA SER A 124 13.18 -1.70 -17.01
C SER A 124 11.74 -2.25 -16.99
N GLY A 125 10.94 -1.88 -16.00
CA GLY A 125 9.64 -2.49 -15.72
C GLY A 125 9.78 -3.80 -14.95
N ILE A 126 8.63 -4.39 -14.64
CA ILE A 126 8.56 -5.77 -14.18
C ILE A 126 8.54 -6.65 -15.42
N ASP A 127 9.33 -7.71 -15.48
CA ASP A 127 9.27 -8.64 -16.62
C ASP A 127 7.83 -9.14 -16.80
N TYR A 128 7.44 -9.38 -18.06
CA TYR A 128 6.07 -9.72 -18.49
C TYR A 128 5.46 -10.98 -17.83
N GLU A 129 6.16 -11.65 -16.91
CA GLU A 129 5.77 -12.87 -16.23
C GLU A 129 5.43 -12.69 -14.74
N TRP A 130 5.14 -11.46 -14.29
CA TRP A 130 4.59 -11.28 -12.95
C TRP A 130 3.24 -12.02 -12.80
N SER A 131 3.01 -12.60 -11.63
CA SER A 131 1.82 -13.41 -11.36
C SER A 131 1.08 -12.90 -10.13
N LYS A 132 -0.25 -12.82 -10.27
CA LYS A 132 -1.17 -12.62 -9.17
C LYS A 132 -1.56 -13.97 -8.58
N GLY A 133 -1.40 -14.12 -7.28
CA GLY A 133 -1.87 -15.29 -6.53
C GLY A 133 -2.79 -14.91 -5.37
N VAL A 134 -3.31 -15.95 -4.74
CA VAL A 134 -4.03 -15.89 -3.46
C VAL A 134 -3.41 -16.94 -2.54
N ILE A 135 -3.25 -16.60 -1.27
CA ILE A 135 -2.89 -17.54 -0.20
C ILE A 135 -4.12 -17.72 0.68
N ASP A 136 -4.59 -18.96 0.76
CA ASP A 136 -5.60 -19.39 1.70
C ASP A 136 -4.92 -20.27 2.76
N ASP A 137 -4.91 -19.79 4.00
CA ASP A 137 -4.31 -20.51 5.13
C ASP A 137 -5.34 -21.40 5.86
N SER A 138 -6.58 -21.52 5.35
CA SER A 138 -7.68 -22.29 5.95
C SER A 138 -7.33 -23.79 6.07
N PRO A 139 -7.22 -24.35 7.29
CA PRO A 139 -6.93 -25.76 7.44
C PRO A 139 -8.18 -26.58 7.13
N ILE A 140 -7.99 -27.64 6.36
CA ILE A 140 -9.02 -28.62 6.02
C ILE A 140 -8.76 -29.88 6.85
N THR A 141 -9.75 -30.28 7.64
CA THR A 141 -9.72 -31.52 8.42
C THR A 141 -10.68 -32.51 7.81
N SER A 142 -10.16 -33.62 7.29
CA SER A 142 -10.97 -34.68 6.66
C SER A 142 -11.01 -35.94 7.52
N GLY A 143 -12.19 -36.54 7.64
CA GLY A 143 -12.42 -37.86 8.21
C GLY A 143 -13.15 -38.79 7.23
N PRO A 144 -13.46 -40.04 7.63
CA PRO A 144 -14.00 -41.05 6.72
C PRO A 144 -15.31 -40.67 6.00
N ASN A 145 -16.10 -39.74 6.55
CA ASN A 145 -17.38 -39.27 5.99
C ASN A 145 -17.61 -37.76 6.18
N TYR A 146 -16.57 -36.98 6.51
CA TYR A 146 -16.73 -35.53 6.69
C TYR A 146 -15.48 -34.79 6.24
N GLU A 147 -15.69 -33.54 5.84
CA GLU A 147 -14.66 -32.54 5.63
C GLU A 147 -15.12 -31.29 6.40
N ASP A 148 -14.24 -30.76 7.23
CA ASP A 148 -14.45 -29.53 7.97
C ASP A 148 -13.38 -28.52 7.57
N VAL A 149 -13.80 -27.29 7.32
CA VAL A 149 -12.93 -26.21 6.87
C VAL A 149 -12.99 -25.09 7.90
N GLN A 150 -11.86 -24.82 8.55
CA GLN A 150 -11.76 -23.64 9.39
C GLN A 150 -11.41 -22.44 8.50
N GLU A 151 -12.41 -21.63 8.18
CA GLU A 151 -12.25 -20.50 7.28
C GLU A 151 -11.32 -19.41 7.87
N TYR A 152 -10.30 -19.05 7.10
CA TYR A 152 -9.46 -17.88 7.32
C TYR A 152 -9.54 -16.95 6.10
N THR A 153 -9.30 -15.66 6.32
CA THR A 153 -9.32 -14.67 5.24
C THR A 153 -8.16 -14.93 4.26
N SER A 154 -8.53 -15.17 3.00
CA SER A 154 -7.59 -15.27 1.88
C SER A 154 -6.82 -13.97 1.66
N ARG A 155 -5.52 -14.06 1.35
CA ARG A 155 -4.63 -12.91 1.20
C ARG A 155 -4.07 -12.80 -0.21
N PRO A 156 -3.93 -11.58 -0.76
CA PRO A 156 -3.35 -11.40 -2.07
C PRO A 156 -1.83 -11.68 -2.04
N ARG A 157 -1.35 -12.39 -3.06
CA ARG A 157 0.08 -12.60 -3.35
C ARG A 157 0.41 -11.98 -4.69
N VAL A 158 1.61 -11.42 -4.83
CA VAL A 158 2.20 -11.05 -6.11
C VAL A 158 3.62 -11.61 -6.15
N LYS A 159 3.96 -12.34 -7.22
CA LYS A 159 5.33 -12.73 -7.54
C LYS A 159 5.75 -12.02 -8.81
N ALA A 160 6.95 -11.44 -8.82
CA ALA A 160 7.50 -10.72 -9.95
C ALA A 160 8.99 -11.03 -10.06
N THR A 161 9.50 -10.96 -11.29
CA THR A 161 10.93 -10.97 -11.58
C THR A 161 11.29 -9.61 -12.13
N PHE A 162 12.29 -8.98 -11.53
CA PHE A 162 12.87 -7.72 -12.00
C PHE A 162 14.08 -8.07 -12.84
N GLY A 163 13.93 -8.08 -14.15
CA GLY A 163 15.02 -8.32 -15.08
C GLY A 163 15.62 -7.04 -15.63
N GLN A 164 16.74 -7.24 -16.32
CA GLN A 164 17.42 -6.21 -17.09
C GLN A 164 17.79 -4.95 -16.29
N MET A 165 18.05 -5.10 -14.99
CA MET A 165 18.45 -3.97 -14.15
C MET A 165 19.93 -3.65 -14.37
N GLU A 166 20.24 -2.40 -14.66
CA GLU A 166 21.61 -1.91 -14.62
C GLU A 166 22.16 -1.94 -13.19
N GLU A 167 23.48 -2.05 -13.04
CA GLU A 167 24.15 -2.15 -11.73
C GLU A 167 23.76 -1.03 -10.75
N ALA A 168 23.55 0.21 -11.23
CA ALA A 168 23.10 1.32 -10.38
C ALA A 168 21.71 1.06 -9.78
N MET A 169 20.74 0.64 -10.60
CA MET A 169 19.38 0.29 -10.17
C MET A 169 19.40 -0.90 -9.21
N PHE A 170 20.20 -1.93 -9.53
CA PHE A 170 20.36 -3.07 -8.64
C PHE A 170 20.91 -2.69 -7.27
N ASN A 171 21.93 -1.83 -7.21
CA ASN A 171 22.51 -1.38 -5.95
C ASN A 171 21.51 -0.56 -5.11
N GLU A 172 20.66 0.25 -5.75
CA GLU A 172 19.59 0.96 -5.04
C GLU A 172 18.51 0.00 -4.50
N LEU A 173 18.12 -0.99 -5.31
CA LEU A 173 17.20 -2.05 -4.88
C LEU A 173 17.78 -2.87 -3.74
N ASP A 174 19.06 -3.25 -3.81
CA ASP A 174 19.76 -3.99 -2.75
C ASP A 174 19.79 -3.18 -1.45
N ALA A 175 20.11 -1.89 -1.52
CA ALA A 175 20.07 -1.00 -0.36
C ALA A 175 18.65 -0.89 0.23
N PHE A 176 17.62 -0.78 -0.62
CA PHE A 176 16.22 -0.81 -0.19
C PHE A 176 15.87 -2.13 0.50
N MET A 177 16.27 -3.26 -0.08
CA MET A 177 16.00 -4.60 0.43
C MET A 177 16.76 -4.91 1.73
N MET A 178 17.97 -4.39 1.91
CA MET A 178 18.70 -4.45 3.19
C MET A 178 17.98 -3.66 4.29
N ARG A 179 17.35 -2.54 3.94
CA ARG A 179 16.55 -1.75 4.89
C ARG A 179 15.25 -2.45 5.26
N VAL A 180 14.51 -2.98 4.28
CA VAL A 180 13.17 -3.53 4.47
C VAL A 180 13.20 -5.01 4.84
N GLY A 181 13.91 -5.84 4.08
CA GLY A 181 13.98 -7.29 4.20
C GLY A 181 12.60 -7.94 4.34
N THR A 182 12.52 -9.00 5.15
CA THR A 182 11.25 -9.63 5.54
C THR A 182 10.59 -8.94 6.75
N LYS A 183 11.32 -8.02 7.41
CA LYS A 183 10.97 -7.39 8.70
C LYS A 183 10.00 -6.22 8.56
N GLN A 184 9.91 -5.57 7.41
CA GLN A 184 8.99 -4.47 7.16
C GLN A 184 8.05 -4.78 5.98
N PRO A 185 6.78 -4.39 6.05
CA PRO A 185 5.88 -4.47 4.90
C PRO A 185 6.19 -3.39 3.86
N VAL A 186 5.89 -3.70 2.61
CA VAL A 186 6.01 -2.80 1.45
C VAL A 186 4.66 -2.67 0.77
N LEU A 187 4.41 -1.49 0.20
CA LEU A 187 3.32 -1.28 -0.74
C LEU A 187 3.86 -1.59 -2.13
N PHE A 188 3.41 -2.70 -2.72
CA PHE A 188 3.81 -3.14 -4.04
C PHE A 188 2.66 -2.96 -5.01
N ALA A 189 2.84 -2.10 -6.01
CA ALA A 189 1.87 -1.84 -7.07
C ALA A 189 2.50 -2.23 -8.41
N PRO A 190 2.20 -3.43 -8.95
CA PRO A 190 2.83 -3.89 -10.19
C PRO A 190 2.38 -3.09 -11.42
N GLU A 191 1.12 -2.65 -11.43
CA GLU A 191 0.55 -1.81 -12.48
C GLU A 191 -0.26 -0.67 -11.84
N PRO A 192 0.40 0.37 -11.32
CA PRO A 192 -0.28 1.46 -10.61
C PRO A 192 -1.20 2.28 -11.52
N ASP A 193 -0.92 2.32 -12.82
CA ASP A 193 -1.69 3.10 -13.81
C ASP A 193 -2.91 2.35 -14.39
N ASN A 194 -3.04 1.05 -14.09
CA ASN A 194 -4.15 0.23 -14.57
C ASN A 194 -5.36 0.36 -13.63
N LEU A 195 -6.19 1.39 -13.87
CA LEU A 195 -7.33 1.71 -13.00
C LEU A 195 -8.35 0.57 -12.88
N ASP A 196 -8.45 -0.34 -13.85
CA ASP A 196 -9.41 -1.46 -13.77
C ASP A 196 -9.01 -2.52 -12.74
N SER A 197 -7.73 -2.57 -12.35
CA SER A 197 -7.16 -3.64 -11.54
C SER A 197 -6.29 -3.16 -10.37
N VAL A 198 -5.98 -1.86 -10.28
CA VAL A 198 -5.09 -1.28 -9.27
C VAL A 198 -5.52 -1.60 -7.84
N GLN A 199 -6.83 -1.68 -7.59
CA GLN A 199 -7.41 -2.00 -6.27
C GLN A 199 -7.12 -3.45 -5.85
N GLN A 200 -7.02 -4.38 -6.81
CA GLN A 200 -6.84 -5.81 -6.57
C GLN A 200 -5.37 -6.22 -6.65
N TRP A 201 -4.59 -5.58 -7.52
CA TRP A 201 -3.21 -5.97 -7.81
C TRP A 201 -2.20 -5.31 -6.88
N THR A 202 -2.52 -4.14 -6.34
CA THR A 202 -1.70 -3.50 -5.32
C THR A 202 -1.78 -4.26 -4.00
N VAL A 203 -0.63 -4.68 -3.48
CA VAL A 203 -0.51 -5.46 -2.24
C VAL A 203 0.33 -4.71 -1.22
N TYR A 204 -0.21 -4.53 -0.03
CA TYR A 204 0.57 -4.16 1.14
C TYR A 204 0.91 -5.39 1.95
N GLY A 205 2.19 -5.77 1.97
CA GLY A 205 2.60 -7.10 2.36
C GLY A 205 4.07 -7.21 2.70
N ARG A 206 4.48 -8.38 3.18
CA ARG A 206 5.90 -8.67 3.46
C ARG A 206 6.52 -9.41 2.29
N VAL A 207 7.79 -9.12 2.03
CA VAL A 207 8.61 -9.93 1.14
C VAL A 207 8.80 -11.31 1.75
N LYS A 208 8.60 -12.37 0.96
CA LYS A 208 8.65 -13.77 1.41
C LYS A 208 9.79 -14.59 0.83
N VAL A 209 10.30 -14.21 -0.33
CA VAL A 209 11.50 -14.82 -0.90
C VAL A 209 12.75 -14.22 -0.25
N LEU A 210 13.82 -15.01 -0.18
CA LEU A 210 15.14 -14.46 0.06
C LEU A 210 15.50 -13.62 -1.15
N PHE A 211 15.86 -12.36 -0.92
CA PHE A 211 16.30 -11.47 -1.98
C PHE A 211 17.66 -11.93 -2.48
N GLU A 212 17.73 -12.30 -3.75
CA GLU A 212 18.95 -12.76 -4.41
C GLU A 212 19.06 -12.03 -5.76
N GLY A 213 20.21 -11.39 -5.98
CA GLY A 213 20.56 -10.78 -7.25
C GLY A 213 21.41 -11.72 -8.08
N MET A 214 20.99 -11.99 -9.32
CA MET A 214 21.75 -12.75 -10.29
C MET A 214 22.31 -11.81 -11.37
N ASN A 215 23.64 -11.81 -11.53
CA ASN A 215 24.30 -11.09 -12.62
C ASN A 215 24.34 -11.99 -13.87
N LEU A 216 23.39 -11.79 -14.79
CA LEU A 216 23.19 -12.63 -15.98
C LEU A 216 24.27 -12.41 -17.04
N PHE A 217 24.63 -11.16 -17.26
CA PHE A 217 25.68 -10.71 -18.16
C PHE A 217 26.28 -9.46 -17.51
N HIS A 218 27.61 -9.37 -17.37
CA HIS A 218 28.32 -8.24 -16.75
C HIS A 218 27.54 -6.89 -16.82
N ASN A 219 27.06 -6.42 -15.66
CA ASN A 219 26.23 -5.21 -15.42
C ASN A 219 24.71 -5.34 -15.63
N LEU A 220 24.22 -6.54 -15.91
CA LEU A 220 22.79 -6.85 -16.04
C LEU A 220 22.36 -7.78 -14.92
N TRP A 221 21.50 -7.27 -14.05
CA TRP A 221 21.02 -7.95 -12.86
C TRP A 221 19.56 -8.36 -13.00
N GLU A 222 19.25 -9.51 -12.41
CA GLU A 222 17.90 -10.03 -12.24
C GLU A 222 17.66 -10.32 -10.75
N SER A 223 16.44 -10.07 -10.28
CA SER A 223 16.03 -10.46 -8.92
C SER A 223 14.57 -10.86 -8.89
N ASP A 224 14.27 -11.89 -8.10
CA ASP A 224 12.91 -12.29 -7.79
C ASP A 224 12.37 -11.53 -6.57
N ILE A 225 11.08 -11.19 -6.61
CA ILE A 225 10.32 -10.74 -5.45
C ILE A 225 9.02 -11.51 -5.32
N GLU A 226 8.64 -11.76 -4.08
CA GLU A 226 7.31 -12.26 -3.73
C GLU A 226 6.80 -11.46 -2.56
N VAL A 227 5.70 -10.75 -2.78
CA VAL A 227 5.01 -9.96 -1.76
C VAL A 227 3.70 -10.65 -1.41
N VAL A 228 3.54 -10.95 -0.12
CA VAL A 228 2.31 -11.54 0.42
C VAL A 228 1.64 -10.56 1.36
N GLY A 229 0.36 -10.29 1.11
CA GLY A 229 -0.48 -9.41 1.92
C GLY A 229 -0.40 -9.75 3.41
N LEU A 230 -0.44 -8.71 4.25
CA LEU A 230 -0.49 -8.88 5.70
C LEU A 230 -1.78 -9.60 6.12
N LYS A 231 -1.76 -10.20 7.32
CA LYS A 231 -2.96 -10.78 7.92
C LYS A 231 -3.82 -9.63 8.47
N ALA A 232 -5.10 -9.64 8.09
CA ALA A 232 -6.17 -9.03 8.87
C ALA A 232 -6.41 -9.99 10.04
#